data_AF-A0A356UCM1-F1
#
_entry.id   AF-A0A356UCM1-F1
#
_cell.length_a   1.000
_cell.length_b   1.000
_cell.length_c   1.000
_cell.angle_alpha   90.00
_cell.angle_beta   90.00
_cell.angle_gamma   90.00
#
_symmetry.space_group_name_H-M   'P 1'
#
loop_
_entity.id
_entity.type
_entity.pdbx_description
1 polymer ?
#
loop_
_entity_poly.entity_id
_entity_poly.type
_entity_poly.pdbx_seq_one_letter_code
_entity_poly.pdbx_strand_id
1 'polypeptide(L)'
;MLKHMILSHHGSLEFGSPVIPLFPEAFMLYMMDNLDAKMFVYKQKIDENNGADELFTNYDSFFGQYFFTYRYQENNNGKEE
;
A
#
# COMPACT_ATOMS: atom_id res chain seq x y z
N MET A 1 -20.43 8.59 15.51
CA MET A 1 -19.98 8.19 14.17
C MET A 1 -18.48 8.39 13.98
N LEU A 2 -17.95 9.62 13.92
CA LEU A 2 -16.51 9.89 13.71
C LEU A 2 -15.57 9.17 14.70
N LYS A 3 -15.88 9.23 16.00
CA LYS A 3 -15.11 8.51 17.04
C LYS A 3 -15.04 7.00 16.77
N HIS A 4 -16.13 6.41 16.25
CA HIS A 4 -16.16 4.99 15.90
C HIS A 4 -15.23 4.71 14.72
N MET A 5 -15.28 5.53 13.66
CA MET A 5 -14.39 5.40 12.51
C MET A 5 -12.92 5.43 12.92
N ILE A 6 -12.53 6.38 13.77
CA ILE A 6 -11.15 6.48 14.28
C ILE A 6 -10.77 5.23 15.09
N LEU A 7 -11.64 4.76 15.97
CA LEU A 7 -11.35 3.59 16.79
C LEU A 7 -11.42 2.27 16.03
N SER A 8 -12.15 2.19 14.92
CA SER A 8 -12.32 0.96 14.16
C SER A 8 -11.45 0.85 12.91
N HIS A 9 -10.63 1.86 12.61
CA HIS A 9 -9.93 1.95 11.33
C HIS A 9 -8.89 0.84 11.10
N HIS A 10 -8.47 0.10 12.13
CA HIS A 10 -7.62 -1.09 11.96
C HIS A 10 -8.41 -2.38 11.68
N GLY A 11 -9.75 -2.31 11.66
CA GLY A 11 -10.65 -3.35 11.16
C GLY A 11 -10.90 -4.53 12.08
N SER A 12 -9.85 -5.10 12.68
CA SER A 12 -9.95 -6.27 13.56
C SER A 12 -9.29 -6.02 14.92
N LEU A 13 -9.82 -6.65 15.96
CA LEU A 13 -9.22 -6.66 17.29
C LEU A 13 -7.78 -7.22 17.27
N GLU A 14 -7.51 -8.18 16.39
CA GLU A 14 -6.19 -8.81 16.22
C GLU A 14 -5.16 -7.86 15.59
N PHE A 15 -5.61 -6.88 14.80
CA PHE A 15 -4.75 -5.88 14.14
C PHE A 15 -4.69 -4.57 14.92
N GLY A 16 -4.98 -4.60 16.22
CA GLY A 16 -4.86 -3.45 17.12
C GLY A 16 -6.06 -2.51 17.10
N SER A 17 -7.19 -2.90 16.51
CA SER A 17 -8.42 -2.12 16.57
C SER A 17 -9.09 -2.28 17.95
N PRO A 18 -9.34 -1.20 18.73
CA PRO A 18 -10.11 -1.30 19.97
C PRO A 18 -11.55 -1.80 19.77
N VAL A 19 -12.12 -1.59 18.58
CA VAL A 19 -13.48 -2.03 18.19
C VAL A 19 -13.50 -2.39 16.70
N ILE A 20 -14.48 -3.19 16.26
CA ILE A 20 -14.65 -3.52 14.84
C ILE A 20 -15.50 -2.47 14.10
N PRO A 21 -15.36 -2.30 12.77
CA PRO A 21 -16.24 -1.46 11.98
C PRO A 21 -17.70 -1.95 12.07
N LEU A 22 -18.64 -1.06 12.40
CA LEU A 22 -20.06 -1.43 12.61
C LEU A 22 -21.01 -0.90 11.52
N PHE A 23 -20.55 0.02 10.68
CA PHE A 23 -21.34 0.62 9.60
C PHE A 23 -20.49 0.76 8.33
N PRO A 24 -21.11 0.85 7.14
CA PRO A 24 -20.42 0.79 5.86
C PRO A 24 -19.28 1.81 5.73
N GLU A 25 -19.48 3.04 6.19
CA GLU A 25 -18.48 4.11 6.11
C GLU A 25 -17.23 3.80 6.95
N ALA A 26 -17.39 3.18 8.12
CA ALA A 26 -16.26 2.75 8.96
C ALA A 26 -15.50 1.57 8.33
N PHE A 27 -16.22 0.64 7.69
CA PHE A 27 -15.59 -0.48 6.98
C PHE A 27 -14.82 0.01 5.75
N MET A 28 -15.41 0.93 4.98
CA MET A 28 -14.77 1.58 3.83
C MET A 28 -13.49 2.31 4.24
N LEU A 29 -13.52 3.06 5.34
CA LEU A 29 -12.32 3.74 5.86
C LEU A 29 -11.21 2.75 6.22
N TYR A 30 -11.53 1.68 6.95
CA TYR A 30 -10.55 0.62 7.27
C TYR A 30 -9.91 0.02 5.99
N MET A 31 -10.72 -0.29 4.99
CA MET A 31 -10.22 -0.86 3.73
C MET A 31 -9.35 0.14 2.96
N MET A 32 -9.71 1.43 2.99
CA MET A 32 -8.91 2.50 2.37
C MET A 32 -7.55 2.65 3.06
N ASP A 33 -7.52 2.66 4.39
CA ASP A 33 -6.29 2.77 5.18
C ASP A 33 -5.35 1.58 4.90
N ASN A 34 -5.88 0.35 4.91
CA ASN A 34 -5.09 -0.85 4.61
C ASN A 34 -4.54 -0.84 3.18
N LEU A 35 -5.35 -0.35 2.22
CA LEU A 35 -4.96 -0.24 0.83
C LEU A 35 -3.86 0.82 0.64
N ASP A 36 -3.97 1.97 1.29
CA ASP A 36 -2.96 3.03 1.23
C ASP A 36 -1.58 2.53 1.70
N ALA A 37 -1.54 1.85 2.84
CA ALA A 37 -0.31 1.26 3.37
C ALA A 37 0.32 0.25 2.39
N LYS A 38 -0.48 -0.63 1.78
CA LYS A 38 0.02 -1.60 0.79
C LYS A 38 0.51 -0.93 -0.49
N MET A 39 -0.21 0.09 -0.96
CA MET A 39 0.17 0.86 -2.15
C MET A 39 1.49 1.62 -1.93
N PHE A 40 1.72 2.14 -0.73
CA PHE A 40 2.99 2.77 -0.36
C PHE A 40 4.15 1.78 -0.48
N VAL A 41 4.02 0.58 0.09
CA VAL A 41 5.08 -0.45 -0.01
C VAL A 41 5.28 -0.88 -1.47
N TYR A 42 4.19 -1.05 -2.23
CA TYR A 42 4.25 -1.39 -3.65
C TYR A 42 5.08 -0.36 -4.44
N LYS A 43 4.82 0.93 -4.22
CA LYS A 43 5.56 2.02 -4.86
C LYS A 43 7.03 2.04 -4.43
N GLN A 44 7.30 1.91 -3.14
CA GLN A 44 8.67 1.88 -2.62
C GLN A 44 9.48 0.76 -3.26
N LYS A 45 8.91 -0.44 -3.40
CA LYS A 45 9.60 -1.59 -4.02
C LYS A 45 9.93 -1.37 -5.49
N ILE A 46 9.07 -0.65 -6.21
CA ILE A 46 9.31 -0.27 -7.59
C ILE A 46 10.41 0.80 -7.66
N ASP A 47 10.36 1.81 -6.81
CA ASP A 47 11.34 2.90 -6.77
C ASP A 47 12.74 2.43 -6.32
N GLU A 48 12.84 1.42 -5.43
CA GLU A 48 14.10 0.81 -5.02
C GLU A 48 14.81 0.06 -6.17
N ASN A 49 14.08 -0.34 -7.21
CA ASN A 49 14.64 -1.03 -8.36
C ASN A 49 15.27 -0.01 -9.34
N ASN A 50 16.43 0.53 -8.95
CA ASN A 50 17.21 1.51 -9.70
C ASN A 50 17.87 0.98 -11.00
N GLY A 51 17.58 -0.26 -11.40
CA GLY A 51 18.07 -0.84 -12.65
C GLY A 51 17.20 -0.38 -13.82
N ALA A 52 17.67 0.60 -14.59
CA ALA A 52 16.94 1.29 -15.66
C ALA A 52 16.43 0.41 -16.83
N ASP A 53 16.58 -0.92 -16.78
CA ASP A 53 16.21 -1.83 -17.87
C ASP A 53 15.50 -3.12 -17.43
N GLU A 54 15.09 -3.25 -16.16
CA GLU A 54 14.37 -4.44 -15.69
C GLU A 54 12.85 -4.23 -15.68
N LEU A 55 12.12 -5.06 -16.42
CA LEU A 55 10.64 -5.07 -16.48
C LEU A 55 9.97 -5.44 -15.14
N PHE A 56 10.75 -6.00 -14.22
CA PHE A 56 10.29 -6.51 -12.94
C PHE A 56 11.21 -6.05 -11.80
N THR A 57 10.65 -5.90 -10.59
CA THR A 57 11.43 -5.76 -9.36
C THR A 57 12.07 -7.09 -8.96
N ASN A 58 12.96 -7.08 -7.96
CA ASN A 58 13.32 -8.29 -7.22
C ASN A 58 12.09 -8.95 -6.57
N TYR A 59 12.21 -10.26 -6.26
CA TYR A 59 11.16 -11.00 -5.58
C TYR A 59 10.90 -10.41 -4.20
N ASP A 60 9.65 -10.02 -3.94
CA ASP A 60 9.25 -9.56 -2.62
C ASP A 60 8.71 -10.74 -1.80
N SER A 61 9.37 -11.06 -0.69
CA SER A 61 8.99 -12.16 0.19
C SER A 61 7.72 -11.87 1.01
N PHE A 62 7.39 -10.59 1.23
CA PHE A 62 6.22 -10.20 2.03
C PHE A 62 4.92 -10.36 1.24
N PHE A 63 4.93 -9.95 -0.03
CA PHE A 63 3.81 -10.13 -0.96
C PHE A 63 3.89 -11.44 -1.76
N GLY A 64 5.03 -12.13 -1.72
CA GLY A 64 5.23 -13.41 -2.39
C GLY A 64 5.26 -13.32 -3.92
N GLN A 65 5.63 -12.18 -4.49
CA GLN A 65 5.55 -11.91 -5.93
C GLN A 65 6.63 -10.95 -6.44
N TYR A 66 6.78 -10.88 -7.76
CA TYR A 66 7.53 -9.84 -8.47
C TYR A 66 6.56 -8.72 -8.92
N PHE A 67 7.02 -7.48 -8.97
CA PHE A 67 6.20 -6.34 -9.40
C PHE A 67 6.64 -5.82 -10.77
N PHE A 68 5.70 -5.41 -11.60
CA PHE A 68 5.99 -4.79 -12.90
C PHE A 68 6.37 -3.33 -12.74
N THR A 69 7.48 -2.92 -13.36
CA THR A 69 8.04 -1.57 -13.26
C THR A 69 7.73 -0.70 -14.47
N TYR A 70 7.30 -1.29 -15.59
CA TYR A 70 7.16 -0.61 -16.89
C TYR A 70 6.47 0.76 -16.83
N ARG A 71 5.35 0.87 -16.10
CA ARG A 71 4.58 2.12 -15.98
C ARG A 71 5.28 3.21 -15.14
N TYR A 72 6.26 2.83 -14.33
CA TYR A 72 6.93 3.71 -13.38
C TYR A 72 8.35 4.10 -13.82
N GLN A 73 8.88 3.48 -14.88
CA GLN A 73 10.19 3.81 -15.46
C GLN A 73 10.24 5.24 -16.05
N GLU A 74 9.16 5.71 -16.70
CA GLU A 74 9.13 7.04 -17.33
C GLU A 74 9.30 8.21 -16.34
N ASN A 75 8.93 8.02 -15.07
CA ASN A 75 9.00 9.09 -14.06
C ASN A 75 10.41 9.30 -13.48
N ASN A 76 11.31 8.32 -13.60
CA ASN A 76 12.67 8.44 -13.04
C ASN A 76 13.67 9.06 -14.04
N ASN A 77 13.39 9.02 -15.35
CA ASN A 77 14.22 9.66 -16.37
C ASN A 77 14.11 11.20 -16.41
N GLY A 78 13.18 11.79 -15.64
CA GLY A 78 13.01 13.24 -15.51
C GLY A 78 13.74 13.88 -14.33
N LYS A 79 14.62 13.14 -13.63
CA LYS A 79 15.37 13.62 -12.45
C LYS A 79 16.88 13.82 -12.69
N GLU A 80 17.32 13.80 -13.94
CA GLU A 80 18.73 14.03 -14.32
C GLU A 80 19.04 15.45 -14.85
N GLU A 81 18.13 16.44 -14.67
CA GLU A 81 18.40 17.87 -14.96
C GLU A 81 18.45 18.73 -13.70
#